data_AF-A0A075KDL0-F1
#
_entry.id   AF-A0A075KDL0-F1
#
_cell.length_a   1.000
_cell.length_b   1.000
_cell.length_c   1.000
_cell.angle_alpha   90.00
_cell.angle_beta   90.00
_cell.angle_gamma   90.00
#
_symmetry.space_group_name_H-M   'P 1'
#
loop_
_entity.id
_entity.type
_entity.pdbx_description
1 polymer ?
#
loop_
_entity_poly.entity_id
_entity_poly.type
_entity_poly.pdbx_seq_one_letter_code
_entity_poly.pdbx_strand_id
1 'polypeptide(L)' 'MSATNLITPHEILKLHEIVQNEVACARKLQANMNRIQDQELKNFMQNSLQAKRETLTEFKSLYYGQQLQ' A
#
# COMPACT_ATOMS: atom_id res chain seq x y z
N MET A 1 9.77 -7.56 -30.17
CA MET A 1 9.95 -8.88 -29.55
C MET A 1 9.82 -8.67 -28.05
N SER A 2 8.70 -9.10 -27.49
CA SER A 2 8.18 -8.66 -26.19
C SER A 2 8.95 -9.32 -25.05
N ALA A 3 9.66 -8.51 -24.27
CA ALA A 3 10.17 -8.95 -22.98
C ALA A 3 8.97 -9.37 -22.12
N THR A 4 8.92 -10.63 -21.70
CA THR A 4 7.96 -11.09 -20.71
C THR A 4 8.17 -10.25 -19.45
N ASN A 5 7.16 -9.45 -19.07
CA ASN A 5 7.16 -8.56 -17.90
C ASN A 5 7.14 -9.37 -16.58
N LEU A 6 8.08 -10.29 -16.41
CA LEU A 6 8.28 -11.05 -15.18
C LEU A 6 9.04 -10.17 -14.21
N ILE A 7 8.44 -9.91 -13.04
CA ILE A 7 9.08 -9.15 -11.98
C ILE A 7 10.21 -10.03 -11.45
N THR A 8 11.43 -9.51 -11.50
CA THR A 8 12.60 -10.24 -11.03
C THR A 8 12.55 -10.46 -9.52
N PRO A 9 13.28 -11.45 -8.96
CA PRO A 9 13.27 -11.71 -7.52
C PRO A 9 13.62 -10.50 -6.65
N HIS A 10 14.52 -9.62 -7.11
CA HIS A 10 14.90 -8.41 -6.38
C HIS A 10 13.81 -7.33 -6.43
N GLU A 11 13.06 -7.24 -7.53
CA GLU A 11 11.89 -6.37 -7.63
C GLU A 11 10.73 -6.89 -6.76
N ILE A 12 10.55 -8.22 -6.64
CA ILE A 12 9.59 -8.82 -5.70
C ILE A 12 9.96 -8.48 -4.25
N LEU A 13 11.25 -8.59 -3.89
CA LEU A 13 11.71 -8.23 -2.55
C LEU A 13 11.45 -6.76 -2.25
N LYS A 14 11.78 -5.87 -3.19
CA LYS A 14 11.52 -4.44 -3.07
C LYS A 14 10.02 -4.14 -2.98
N LEU A 15 9.18 -4.83 -3.75
CA LEU A 15 7.72 -4.72 -3.65
C LEU A 15 7.22 -5.16 -2.28
N HIS A 16 7.77 -6.25 -1.72
CA HIS A 16 7.45 -6.70 -0.37
C HIS A 16 7.79 -5.63 0.68
N GLU A 17 8.99 -5.04 0.61
CA GLU A 17 9.41 -3.95 1.51
C GLU A 17 8.47 -2.73 1.41
N ILE A 18 8.10 -2.35 0.18
CA ILE A 18 7.14 -1.26 -0.07
C ILE A 18 5.79 -1.59 0.58
N VAL A 19 5.25 -2.80 0.35
CA VAL A 19 3.97 -3.23 0.93
C VAL A 19 4.02 -3.21 2.46
N GLN A 20 5.09 -3.71 3.09
CA GLN A 20 5.22 -3.70 4.54
C GLN A 20 5.26 -2.27 5.10
N ASN A 21 5.99 -1.37 4.44
CA ASN A 21 6.05 0.03 4.84
C ASN A 21 4.68 0.71 4.72
N GLU A 22 3.97 0.47 3.63
CA GLU A 22 2.63 1.03 3.41
C GLU A 22 1.60 0.50 4.43
N VAL A 23 1.68 -0.79 4.80
CA VAL A 23 0.87 -1.36 5.89
C VAL A 23 1.18 -0.67 7.23
N ALA A 24 2.46 -0.45 7.54
CA ALA A 24 2.87 0.23 8.77
C ALA A 24 2.34 1.68 8.81
N CYS A 25 2.42 2.42 7.70
CA CYS A 25 1.87 3.76 7.57
C CYS A 25 0.35 3.79 7.75
N ALA A 26 -0.38 2.90 7.08
CA ALA A 26 -1.84 2.80 7.22
C ALA A 26 -2.26 2.53 8.67
N ARG A 27 -1.55 1.64 9.38
CA ARG A 27 -1.79 1.37 10.80
C ARG A 27 -1.54 2.59 11.68
N LYS A 28 -0.46 3.34 11.43
CA LYS A 28 -0.15 4.58 12.16
C LYS A 28 -1.23 5.65 11.95
N LEU A 29 -1.70 5.83 10.71
CA LEU A 29 -2.80 6.75 10.40
C LEU A 29 -4.08 6.34 11.13
N GLN A 30 -4.44 5.06 11.05
CA GLN A 30 -5.63 4.52 11.70
C GLN A 30 -5.58 4.66 13.23
N ALA A 31 -4.44 4.37 13.85
CA ALA A 31 -4.28 4.48 15.30
C ALA A 31 -4.41 5.92 15.82
N ASN A 32 -3.98 6.90 15.04
CA ASN A 32 -4.08 8.32 15.42
C ASN A 32 -5.43 8.96 15.09
N MET A 33 -6.26 8.31 14.26
CA MET A 33 -7.55 8.85 13.80
C MET A 33 -8.48 9.28 14.94
N ASN A 34 -8.49 8.51 16.03
CA ASN A 34 -9.36 8.76 17.18
C ASN A 34 -8.88 9.92 18.07
N ARG A 35 -7.63 10.38 17.89
CA ARG A 35 -7.04 11.48 18.67
C ARG A 35 -7.23 12.84 18.00
N ILE A 36 -7.63 12.85 16.74
CA ILE A 36 -7.83 14.07 15.96
C ILE A 36 -9.22 14.63 16.25
N GLN A 37 -9.24 15.81 16.84
CA GLN A 37 -10.46 16.56 17.14
C GLN A 37 -10.86 17.50 15.99
N ASP A 38 -9.85 18.02 15.28
CA ASP A 38 -10.06 18.90 14.14
C ASP A 38 -10.69 18.13 12.97
N GLN A 39 -11.87 18.56 12.54
CA GLN A 39 -12.66 17.83 11.55
C GLN A 39 -12.02 17.87 10.16
N GLU A 40 -11.37 18.97 9.79
CA GLU A 40 -10.68 19.10 8.51
C GLU A 40 -9.48 18.14 8.43
N LEU A 41 -8.65 18.14 9.46
CA LEU A 41 -7.52 17.24 9.61
C LEU A 41 -7.98 15.77 9.66
N LYS A 42 -9.11 15.49 10.32
CA LYS A 42 -9.69 14.14 10.36
C LYS A 42 -10.12 13.68 8.97
N ASN A 43 -10.81 14.53 8.21
CA ASN A 43 -11.20 14.23 6.83
C ASN A 43 -9.96 14.02 5.94
N PHE A 44 -8.96 14.89 6.06
CA PHE A 44 -7.69 14.75 5.35
C PHE A 44 -6.99 13.43 5.66
N MET A 45 -6.94 13.05 6.94
CA MET A 45 -6.35 11.78 7.38
C MET A 45 -7.14 10.56 6.90
N GLN A 46 -8.47 10.65 6.87
CA GLN A 46 -9.33 9.59 6.32
C GLN A 46 -9.10 9.40 4.83
N ASN A 47 -9.04 10.49 4.06
CA ASN A 47 -8.74 10.46 2.63
C ASN A 47 -7.33 9.88 2.38
N SER A 48 -6.35 10.28 3.19
CA SER A 48 -4.99 9.73 3.13
C SER A 48 -4.95 8.23 3.43
N LEU A 49 -5.69 7.77 4.43
CA LEU A 49 -5.80 6.35 4.77
C LEU A 49 -6.48 5.56 3.65
N GLN A 50 -7.49 6.13 3.01
CA GLN A 50 -8.19 5.52 1.89
C GLN A 50 -7.27 5.35 0.67
N ALA A 51 -6.57 6.41 0.27
CA ALA A 51 -5.59 6.34 -0.82
C ALA A 51 -4.50 5.28 -0.54
N LYS A 52 -4.03 5.19 0.70
CA LYS A 52 -3.05 4.17 1.11
C LYS A 52 -3.58 2.73 0.97
N ARG A 53 -4.87 2.50 1.26
CA ARG A 53 -5.52 1.20 1.09
C ARG A 53 -5.69 0.83 -0.39
N GLU A 54 -5.97 1.80 -1.23
CA GLU A 54 -6.06 1.61 -2.69
C GLU A 54 -4.70 1.20 -3.25
N THR A 55 -3.63 1.93 -2.92
CA THR A 55 -2.25 1.57 -3.30
C THR A 55 -1.86 0.16 -2.82
N LEU A 56 -2.22 -0.21 -1.59
CA LEU A 56 -1.96 -1.57 -1.08
C LEU A 56 -2.72 -2.64 -1.85
N THR A 57 -3.92 -2.33 -2.34
CA THR A 57 -4.73 -3.25 -3.15
C THR A 57 -4.09 -3.47 -4.52
N GLU A 58 -3.58 -2.40 -5.14
CA GLU A 58 -2.83 -2.46 -6.39
C GLU A 58 -1.54 -3.29 -6.25
N PHE A 59 -0.74 -3.02 -5.20
CA PHE A 59 0.48 -3.79 -4.96
C PHE A 59 0.21 -5.26 -4.63
N LYS A 60 -0.86 -5.56 -3.90
CA LYS A 60 -1.28 -6.96 -3.69
C LYS A 60 -1.69 -7.64 -4.99
N SER A 61 -2.42 -6.94 -5.86
CA SER A 61 -2.78 -7.47 -7.18
C SER A 61 -1.55 -7.82 -8.00
N LEU A 62 -0.54 -6.95 -8.01
CA LEU A 62 0.74 -7.21 -8.66
C LEU A 62 1.51 -8.38 -8.03
N TYR A 63 1.49 -8.49 -6.70
CA TYR A 63 2.18 -9.56 -5.97
C TYR A 63 1.53 -10.93 -6.17
N TYR A 64 0.21 -11.04 -6.05
CA TYR A 64 -0.52 -12.31 -6.21
C TYR A 64 -0.68 -12.72 -7.68
N GLY A 65 -0.73 -11.76 -8.61
CA GLY A 65 -0.73 -12.05 -10.05
C GLY A 65 0.55 -12.76 -10.52
N GLN A 66 1.65 -12.66 -9.77
CA GLN A 66 2.94 -13.32 -10.06
C GLN A 66 3.06 -14.71 -9.44
N GLN A 67 2.29 -15.05 -8.39
CA GLN A 67 2.37 -16.39 -7.75
C GLN A 67 1.59 -17.49 -8.50
N LEU A 68 0.82 -17.13 -9.53
CA LEU A 68 0.04 -18.04 -10.37
C LEU A 68 0.70 -18.33 -11.74
N GLN A 69 1.95 -17.88 -11.94
CA GLN A 69 2.80 -18.23 -13.08
C GLN A 69 3.96 -19.12 -12.61
#